data_AF-A0A662XET8-F1
#
_entry.id   AF-A0A662XET8-F1
#
_cell.length_a   1.000
_cell.length_b   1.000
_cell.length_c   1.000
_cell.angle_alpha   90.00
_cell.angle_beta   90.00
_cell.angle_gamma   90.00
#
_symmetry.space_group_name_H-M   'P 1'
#
loop_
_entity.id
_entity.type
_entity.pdbx_description
1 polymer ?
#
loop_
_entity_poly.entity_id
_entity_poly.type
_entity_poly.pdbx_seq_one_letter_code
_entity_poly.pdbx_strand_id
1 'polypeptide(L)'
;MGARHNHILAATHPDFAHAAVPREQSLCQHTIMTPQPLVLTHLEADVRFQAMSITKQLPARFYVGFPVTAPTLENNQAEIPVGTLCCIHTQHRAELTRSQYTTMKRLAFTASQLLQRKGRRLQQQMDIAVASELSDDLVLDPVNDTKQPPSDAEILERARSTHKSVDFVALAAGPELGGPWQRVEAADRFVVFRLQASKTVEAQPEVNVHDKSEPGPEVLCAGRLTASLEEVASILRPATGADHNAAMVGLYAKRFIFGSLERSIPCSTATKDCSADDVSSSVDEQLAVKTSSFLRTSLFASNEQWCYLDYFQRKQERDGFTIFQQALSPSEATPGRVIGAHARVEQLHQLNASYLVDLLPNRKGLRVVFNAWFDSSTSTSEESNQRSPSRNSNRRPSSASSSGSRSPLSDNSSDQKAQTRRLLALARGVTKLPELVRRRRFGVQVPADLAAIFVSNPRCPCCTRSLAPVKLSLAMAASAIASRSLAPLKMDTRHCYLCGYLVCVDCWTAEEMETMTGRVAAIVVCTRCRACVEACDYSEVCAPDQDDNHHRGPVRVVADRSPRSNTAPLLVDFLMASLTQ
;
A
#
# COMPACT_ATOMS: atom_id res chain seq x y z
N MET A 1 -22.17 41.73 -5.59
CA MET A 1 -20.99 40.99 -5.11
C MET A 1 -19.89 41.07 -6.16
N GLY A 2 -18.61 41.07 -5.80
CA GLY A 2 -17.52 41.27 -6.77
C GLY A 2 -17.10 39.98 -7.48
N ALA A 3 -17.00 39.98 -8.82
CA ALA A 3 -16.72 38.78 -9.62
C ALA A 3 -15.34 38.11 -9.37
N ARG A 4 -14.44 38.76 -8.61
CA ARG A 4 -13.05 38.32 -8.35
C ARG A 4 -12.80 37.73 -6.95
N HIS A 5 -13.74 37.87 -6.03
CA HIS A 5 -13.57 37.47 -4.63
C HIS A 5 -14.71 36.56 -4.15
N ASN A 6 -14.41 35.72 -3.17
CA ASN A 6 -15.39 35.01 -2.36
C ASN A 6 -15.49 35.72 -1.01
N HIS A 7 -16.68 36.20 -0.69
CA HIS A 7 -16.97 36.92 0.55
C HIS A 7 -17.42 35.92 1.62
N ILE A 8 -16.77 35.94 2.79
CA ILE A 8 -17.11 35.06 3.90
C ILE A 8 -18.24 35.70 4.70
N LEU A 9 -19.43 35.10 4.60
CA LEU A 9 -20.66 35.61 5.23
C LEU A 9 -20.69 35.37 6.75
N ALA A 10 -20.09 34.27 7.20
CA ALA A 10 -19.90 33.90 8.60
C ALA A 10 -18.70 32.94 8.72
N ALA A 11 -17.98 33.01 9.84
CA ALA A 11 -16.90 32.09 10.19
C ALA A 11 -16.77 31.98 11.71
N THR A 12 -16.27 30.85 12.21
CA THR A 12 -15.93 30.65 13.63
C THR A 12 -14.50 31.11 13.97
N HIS A 13 -13.64 31.30 12.96
CA HIS A 13 -12.28 31.81 13.12
C HIS A 13 -12.28 33.34 12.88
N PRO A 14 -11.69 34.16 13.78
CA PRO A 14 -11.80 35.62 13.72
C PRO A 14 -11.25 36.20 12.40
N ASP A 15 -10.09 35.72 11.94
CA ASP A 15 -9.41 36.19 10.72
C ASP A 15 -10.25 36.01 9.42
N PHE A 16 -11.30 35.19 9.48
CA PHE A 16 -12.22 34.99 8.35
C PHE A 16 -13.54 35.76 8.49
N ALA A 17 -13.83 36.41 9.62
CA ALA A 17 -15.03 37.21 9.80
C ALA A 17 -15.07 38.37 8.80
N HIS A 18 -16.10 38.40 7.95
CA HIS A 18 -16.30 39.39 6.88
C HIS A 18 -15.18 39.48 5.81
N ALA A 19 -14.22 38.55 5.80
CA ALA A 19 -13.09 38.57 4.89
C ALA A 19 -13.50 38.33 3.42
N ALA A 20 -12.73 38.91 2.49
CA ALA A 20 -12.92 38.74 1.05
C ALA A 20 -11.68 38.06 0.44
N VAL A 21 -11.75 36.75 0.21
CA VAL A 21 -10.63 35.95 -0.31
C VAL A 21 -10.63 35.98 -1.84
N PRO A 22 -9.51 36.24 -2.53
CA PRO A 22 -9.42 36.12 -3.99
C PRO A 22 -9.85 34.73 -4.46
N ARG A 23 -10.66 34.64 -5.53
CA ARG A 23 -11.23 33.35 -5.98
C ARG A 23 -10.17 32.31 -6.32
N GLU A 24 -9.05 32.75 -6.89
CA GLU A 24 -7.87 31.94 -7.21
C GLU A 24 -7.07 31.43 -5.98
N GLN A 25 -7.38 31.92 -4.78
CA GLN A 25 -6.77 31.51 -3.49
C GLN A 25 -7.78 30.84 -2.55
N SER A 26 -8.96 30.45 -3.05
CA SER A 26 -10.11 30.02 -2.24
C SER A 26 -10.47 28.56 -2.52
N LEU A 27 -10.26 27.67 -1.55
CA LEU A 27 -10.72 26.27 -1.60
C LEU A 27 -12.23 26.19 -1.90
N CYS A 28 -13.00 27.10 -1.29
CA CYS A 28 -14.43 27.25 -1.50
C CYS A 28 -14.80 27.59 -2.95
N GLN A 29 -13.91 28.23 -3.73
CA GLN A 29 -14.17 28.42 -5.16
C GLN A 29 -14.26 27.07 -5.88
N HIS A 30 -13.40 26.12 -5.56
CA HIS A 30 -13.38 24.81 -6.21
C HIS A 30 -14.64 24.00 -5.86
N THR A 31 -15.14 24.13 -4.63
CA THR A 31 -16.45 23.58 -4.21
C THR A 31 -17.62 24.27 -4.92
N ILE A 32 -17.57 25.59 -5.18
CA ILE A 32 -18.59 26.31 -5.98
C ILE A 32 -18.58 25.85 -7.45
N MET A 33 -17.42 25.45 -7.99
CA MET A 33 -17.33 24.95 -9.37
C MET A 33 -17.89 23.52 -9.54
N THR A 34 -18.35 22.86 -8.46
CA THR A 34 -18.83 21.47 -8.50
C THR A 34 -20.21 21.30 -7.85
N PRO A 35 -21.13 20.50 -8.41
CA PRO A 35 -22.42 20.18 -7.77
C PRO A 35 -22.29 19.16 -6.62
N GLN A 36 -21.07 18.70 -6.30
CA GLN A 36 -20.78 17.72 -5.27
C GLN A 36 -19.90 18.32 -4.15
N PRO A 37 -19.92 17.76 -2.93
CA PRO A 37 -19.00 18.16 -1.87
C PRO A 37 -17.53 17.85 -2.22
N LEU A 38 -16.63 18.74 -1.83
CA LEU A 38 -15.19 18.59 -1.94
C LEU A 38 -14.61 18.23 -0.57
N VAL A 39 -13.99 17.06 -0.44
CA VAL A 39 -13.36 16.59 0.81
C VAL A 39 -11.87 16.33 0.57
N LEU A 40 -11.03 16.89 1.44
CA LEU A 40 -9.57 16.92 1.31
C LEU A 40 -8.96 16.55 2.67
N THR A 41 -8.44 15.33 2.79
CA THR A 41 -8.03 14.76 4.08
C THR A 41 -6.61 15.09 4.49
N HIS A 42 -5.74 15.27 3.50
CA HIS A 42 -4.39 15.81 3.61
C HIS A 42 -4.31 16.99 2.64
N LEU A 43 -4.81 18.14 3.09
CA LEU A 43 -4.99 19.36 2.28
C LEU A 43 -3.67 19.89 1.70
N GLU A 44 -2.57 19.71 2.43
CA GLU A 44 -1.21 20.02 2.03
C GLU A 44 -0.63 19.04 1.00
N ALA A 45 -1.14 17.81 0.95
CA ALA A 45 -0.70 16.78 -0.01
C ALA A 45 -1.53 16.80 -1.31
N ASP A 46 -2.72 17.45 -1.32
CA ASP A 46 -3.48 17.64 -2.54
C ASP A 46 -2.77 18.64 -3.47
N VAL A 47 -2.27 18.11 -4.58
CA VAL A 47 -1.48 18.84 -5.57
C VAL A 47 -2.19 20.04 -6.20
N ARG A 48 -3.52 20.13 -6.09
CA ARG A 48 -4.34 21.25 -6.57
C ARG A 48 -4.32 22.44 -5.61
N PHE A 49 -4.06 22.22 -4.32
CA PHE A 49 -4.30 23.19 -3.24
C PHE A 49 -3.04 23.56 -2.45
N GLN A 50 -2.05 22.67 -2.35
CA GLN A 50 -0.77 22.87 -1.65
C GLN A 50 -0.09 24.24 -1.87
N ALA A 51 -0.28 24.83 -3.06
CA ALA A 51 0.39 26.06 -3.47
C ALA A 51 -0.32 27.36 -3.05
N MET A 52 -1.58 27.29 -2.59
CA MET A 52 -2.39 28.46 -2.23
C MET A 52 -1.87 29.17 -0.97
N SER A 53 -2.29 30.42 -0.75
CA SER A 53 -1.94 31.16 0.47
C SER A 53 -2.51 30.50 1.74
N ILE A 54 -3.73 29.94 1.66
CA ILE A 54 -4.44 29.36 2.80
C ILE A 54 -3.73 28.13 3.41
N THR A 55 -3.04 27.31 2.60
CA THR A 55 -2.25 26.16 3.06
C THR A 55 -0.88 26.53 3.63
N LYS A 56 -0.50 27.81 3.56
CA LYS A 56 0.79 28.36 4.02
C LYS A 56 0.65 29.32 5.19
N GLN A 57 -0.49 29.99 5.29
CA GLN A 57 -0.79 31.01 6.32
C GLN A 57 -1.58 30.45 7.50
N LEU A 58 -2.26 29.31 7.32
CA LEU A 58 -2.97 28.60 8.38
C LEU A 58 -2.55 27.12 8.39
N PRO A 59 -2.42 26.49 9.57
CA PRO A 59 -2.05 25.08 9.69
C PRO A 59 -3.25 24.15 9.39
N ALA A 60 -3.98 24.40 8.30
CA ALA A 60 -5.12 23.59 7.87
C ALA A 60 -4.62 22.32 7.16
N ARG A 61 -4.88 21.16 7.77
CA ARG A 61 -4.48 19.83 7.26
C ARG A 61 -5.64 19.04 6.67
N PHE A 62 -6.86 19.46 6.97
CA PHE A 62 -8.10 18.91 6.42
C PHE A 62 -9.06 20.04 6.01
N TYR A 63 -9.76 19.84 4.89
CA TYR A 63 -10.85 20.69 4.43
C TYR A 63 -12.04 19.83 3.98
N VAL A 64 -13.24 20.26 4.36
CA VAL A 64 -14.48 19.76 3.76
C VAL A 64 -15.36 20.93 3.38
N GLY A 65 -15.81 20.97 2.13
CA GLY A 65 -16.74 21.96 1.60
C GLY A 65 -17.95 21.27 0.99
N PHE A 66 -19.15 21.71 1.36
CA PHE A 66 -20.40 21.32 0.72
C PHE A 66 -20.94 22.53 -0.07
N PRO A 67 -21.32 22.34 -1.35
CA PRO A 67 -21.88 23.44 -2.15
C PRO A 67 -23.17 23.95 -1.52
N VAL A 68 -23.31 25.26 -1.48
CA VAL A 68 -24.52 25.97 -1.06
C VAL A 68 -25.18 26.51 -2.32
N THR A 69 -26.45 26.16 -2.52
CA THR A 69 -27.13 26.17 -3.81
C THR A 69 -28.34 27.11 -3.85
N ALA A 70 -28.65 27.61 -5.05
CA ALA A 70 -29.86 28.37 -5.35
C ALA A 70 -30.53 27.85 -6.63
N PRO A 71 -31.86 27.98 -6.80
CA PRO A 71 -32.52 27.64 -8.05
C PRO A 71 -32.12 28.58 -9.19
N THR A 72 -32.09 28.07 -10.41
CA THR A 72 -31.91 28.87 -11.62
C THR A 72 -33.24 29.36 -12.17
N LEU A 73 -33.25 30.54 -12.82
CA LEU A 73 -34.47 31.21 -13.29
C LEU A 73 -35.14 30.54 -14.50
N GLU A 74 -34.39 29.73 -15.25
CA GLU A 74 -34.86 29.12 -16.51
C GLU A 74 -35.49 27.73 -16.30
N ASN A 75 -35.16 27.04 -15.19
CA ASN A 75 -35.73 25.75 -14.83
C ASN A 75 -35.82 25.61 -13.30
N ASN A 76 -37.04 25.61 -12.76
CA ASN A 76 -37.35 25.49 -11.32
C ASN A 76 -36.87 24.19 -10.63
N GLN A 77 -36.17 23.30 -11.34
CA GLN A 77 -35.59 22.06 -10.84
C GLN A 77 -34.05 22.05 -10.89
N ALA A 78 -33.41 23.00 -11.58
CA ALA A 78 -31.96 23.05 -11.72
C ALA A 78 -31.36 24.00 -10.67
N GLU A 79 -30.73 23.42 -9.65
CA GLU A 79 -29.94 24.16 -8.65
C GLU A 79 -28.50 24.42 -9.15
N ILE A 80 -28.00 25.64 -8.92
CA ILE A 80 -26.61 26.05 -9.16
C ILE A 80 -25.90 26.35 -7.83
N PRO A 81 -24.64 25.94 -7.62
CA PRO A 81 -23.85 26.38 -6.48
C PRO A 81 -23.58 27.89 -6.54
N VAL A 82 -23.93 28.59 -5.46
CA VAL A 82 -23.71 30.04 -5.28
C VAL A 82 -22.74 30.35 -4.13
N GLY A 83 -22.45 29.37 -3.29
CA GLY A 83 -21.54 29.48 -2.15
C GLY A 83 -21.06 28.11 -1.67
N THR A 84 -20.49 28.08 -0.47
CA THR A 84 -20.04 26.83 0.16
C THR A 84 -20.13 26.97 1.67
N LEU A 85 -20.63 25.92 2.33
CA LEU A 85 -20.43 25.72 3.76
C LEU A 85 -19.20 24.81 3.90
N CYS A 86 -18.16 25.29 4.58
CA CYS A 86 -16.94 24.52 4.77
C CYS A 86 -16.45 24.51 6.21
N CYS A 87 -15.77 23.42 6.56
CA CYS A 87 -14.94 23.32 7.76
C CYS A 87 -13.49 23.08 7.34
N ILE A 88 -12.57 23.80 7.97
CA ILE A 88 -11.14 23.50 7.98
C ILE A 88 -10.77 22.93 9.35
N HIS A 89 -9.75 22.08 9.40
CA HIS A 89 -9.29 21.45 10.63
C HIS A 89 -7.76 21.30 10.61
N THR A 90 -7.13 21.45 11.78
CA THR A 90 -5.67 21.45 11.93
C THR A 90 -5.05 20.06 12.07
N GLN A 91 -5.88 19.03 12.15
CA GLN A 91 -5.51 17.62 12.07
C GLN A 91 -6.21 16.99 10.87
N HIS A 92 -5.58 15.98 10.27
CA HIS A 92 -6.19 15.10 9.29
C HIS A 92 -7.44 14.39 9.83
N ARG A 93 -8.31 13.94 8.92
CA ARG A 93 -9.43 13.03 9.20
C ARG A 93 -9.61 12.13 8.00
N ALA A 94 -9.07 10.91 8.00
CA ALA A 94 -9.12 10.04 6.82
C ALA A 94 -10.54 9.55 6.47
N GLU A 95 -11.43 9.52 7.46
CA GLU A 95 -12.85 9.17 7.31
C GLU A 95 -13.76 10.32 7.77
N LEU A 96 -14.96 10.38 7.17
CA LEU A 96 -16.07 11.22 7.64
C LEU A 96 -17.27 10.32 7.95
N THR A 97 -17.82 10.38 9.17
CA THR A 97 -18.92 9.46 9.52
C THR A 97 -20.22 9.83 8.80
N ARG A 98 -21.20 8.91 8.73
CA ARG A 98 -22.44 9.12 7.99
C ARG A 98 -23.28 10.22 8.63
N SER A 99 -23.31 10.35 9.94
CA SER A 99 -23.92 11.50 10.63
C SER A 99 -23.11 12.78 10.44
N GLN A 100 -21.77 12.75 10.37
CA GLN A 100 -20.97 13.94 10.05
C GLN A 100 -21.23 14.42 8.62
N TYR A 101 -21.19 13.52 7.63
CA TYR A 101 -21.51 13.81 6.23
C TYR A 101 -22.97 14.24 6.07
N THR A 102 -23.91 13.58 6.74
CA THR A 102 -25.33 13.93 6.70
C THR A 102 -25.62 15.23 7.45
N THR A 103 -24.91 15.53 8.54
CA THR A 103 -25.02 16.81 9.26
C THR A 103 -24.41 17.93 8.44
N MET A 104 -23.23 17.77 7.85
CA MET A 104 -22.67 18.76 6.93
C MET A 104 -23.55 18.95 5.69
N LYS A 105 -24.15 17.88 5.14
CA LYS A 105 -25.14 17.99 4.05
C LYS A 105 -26.43 18.66 4.50
N ARG A 106 -26.95 18.37 5.70
CA ARG A 106 -28.15 19.00 6.29
C ARG A 106 -27.87 20.46 6.65
N LEU A 107 -26.69 20.80 7.12
CA LEU A 107 -26.25 22.17 7.41
C LEU A 107 -26.03 22.94 6.11
N ALA A 108 -25.39 22.37 5.10
CA ALA A 108 -25.21 23.01 3.80
C ALA A 108 -26.56 23.18 3.08
N PHE A 109 -27.44 22.18 3.14
CA PHE A 109 -28.82 22.31 2.68
C PHE A 109 -29.61 23.31 3.52
N THR A 110 -29.37 23.43 4.83
CA THR A 110 -30.00 24.45 5.68
C THR A 110 -29.43 25.83 5.37
N ALA A 111 -28.16 25.96 5.00
CA ALA A 111 -27.55 27.20 4.53
C ALA A 111 -28.03 27.56 3.12
N SER A 112 -28.21 26.59 2.22
CA SER A 112 -28.93 26.75 0.94
C SER A 112 -30.34 27.22 1.23
N GLN A 113 -31.07 26.55 2.11
CA GLN A 113 -32.42 26.94 2.51
C GLN A 113 -32.45 28.26 3.30
N LEU A 114 -31.38 28.73 3.95
CA LEU A 114 -31.34 30.03 4.63
C LEU A 114 -30.97 31.16 3.68
N LEU A 115 -30.09 30.93 2.69
CA LEU A 115 -29.89 31.87 1.58
C LEU A 115 -31.10 31.90 0.66
N GLN A 116 -31.68 30.75 0.34
CA GLN A 116 -32.93 30.62 -0.40
C GLN A 116 -34.13 31.07 0.42
N ARG A 117 -34.14 31.07 1.77
CA ARG A 117 -35.19 31.67 2.62
C ARG A 117 -34.89 33.12 2.99
N LYS A 118 -33.68 33.65 2.81
CA LYS A 118 -33.41 35.09 2.89
C LYS A 118 -33.73 35.74 1.54
N GLY A 119 -33.30 35.12 0.45
CA GLY A 119 -33.76 35.38 -0.92
C GLY A 119 -35.27 35.20 -1.05
N ARG A 120 -35.85 34.07 -0.61
CA ARG A 120 -37.30 33.93 -0.52
C ARG A 120 -37.90 34.93 0.46
N ARG A 121 -37.45 35.16 1.70
CA ARG A 121 -38.02 36.25 2.55
C ARG A 121 -37.91 37.68 1.97
N LEU A 122 -37.10 37.89 0.92
CA LEU A 122 -37.05 39.10 0.08
C LEU A 122 -37.92 39.05 -1.21
N GLN A 123 -38.47 37.88 -1.56
CA GLN A 123 -39.21 37.55 -2.80
C GLN A 123 -40.56 36.84 -2.53
N GLN A 124 -40.81 36.47 -1.26
CA GLN A 124 -41.75 35.49 -0.68
C GLN A 124 -41.62 35.50 0.90
N GLN A 125 -42.39 36.20 1.73
CA GLN A 125 -43.74 36.74 1.55
C GLN A 125 -44.75 35.73 0.93
N MET A 126 -44.33 34.47 0.73
CA MET A 126 -45.02 33.38 -0.01
C MET A 126 -44.44 31.97 0.33
N ASP A 127 -44.02 31.74 1.59
CA ASP A 127 -44.06 30.44 2.33
C ASP A 127 -43.15 29.21 2.01
N ILE A 128 -43.24 28.17 2.87
CA ILE A 128 -42.13 27.25 3.28
C ILE A 128 -42.59 25.82 3.75
N ALA A 129 -41.99 24.75 3.19
CA ALA A 129 -41.46 23.45 3.76
C ALA A 129 -42.28 22.54 4.78
N VAL A 130 -42.00 21.24 5.13
CA VAL A 130 -41.22 20.03 4.67
C VAL A 130 -41.64 18.76 5.52
N ALA A 131 -41.14 17.53 5.24
CA ALA A 131 -41.50 16.22 5.87
C ALA A 131 -40.30 15.37 6.43
N SER A 132 -40.43 14.02 6.56
CA SER A 132 -39.43 12.96 6.98
C SER A 132 -39.28 12.70 8.52
N GLU A 133 -38.77 11.60 9.12
CA GLU A 133 -38.01 10.35 8.72
C GLU A 133 -38.77 9.04 9.12
N LEU A 134 -38.30 7.81 9.53
CA LEU A 134 -37.06 7.06 9.95
C LEU A 134 -37.35 5.51 9.69
N SER A 135 -36.74 4.36 10.10
CA SER A 135 -35.57 3.75 10.85
C SER A 135 -35.35 2.27 10.31
N ASP A 136 -34.81 1.11 10.81
CA ASP A 136 -34.03 0.41 11.92
C ASP A 136 -33.73 -1.07 11.39
N ASP A 137 -33.13 -2.13 12.02
CA ASP A 137 -31.94 -2.44 12.87
C ASP A 137 -31.68 -4.03 12.96
N LEU A 138 -30.67 -4.54 13.72
CA LEU A 138 -30.41 -5.94 14.27
C LEU A 138 -29.29 -6.89 13.70
N VAL A 139 -28.91 -7.94 14.50
CA VAL A 139 -27.57 -8.64 14.62
C VAL A 139 -27.67 -10.18 14.95
N LEU A 140 -26.61 -11.03 14.79
CA LEU A 140 -26.36 -12.33 15.51
C LEU A 140 -24.94 -13.00 15.31
N ASP A 141 -24.53 -13.95 16.18
CA ASP A 141 -23.21 -14.69 16.26
C ASP A 141 -23.37 -16.25 16.52
N PRO A 142 -22.40 -17.08 17.02
CA PRO A 142 -21.28 -17.81 16.35
C PRO A 142 -21.22 -19.36 16.68
N VAL A 143 -20.12 -20.11 16.39
CA VAL A 143 -19.57 -21.30 17.16
C VAL A 143 -18.28 -21.97 16.57
N ASN A 144 -17.60 -22.81 17.38
CA ASN A 144 -16.26 -23.47 17.31
C ASN A 144 -16.15 -24.73 16.36
N ASP A 145 -15.09 -25.58 16.24
CA ASP A 145 -13.95 -25.95 17.12
C ASP A 145 -12.76 -26.73 16.44
N THR A 146 -11.66 -26.92 17.20
CA THR A 146 -10.60 -27.95 17.16
C THR A 146 -9.47 -27.94 16.11
N LYS A 147 -8.30 -27.41 16.53
CA LYS A 147 -7.11 -28.21 16.91
C LYS A 147 -6.08 -27.27 17.53
N GLN A 148 -5.59 -27.58 18.73
CA GLN A 148 -4.82 -26.61 19.52
C GLN A 148 -3.40 -26.39 18.92
N PRO A 149 -3.07 -25.17 18.46
CA PRO A 149 -1.76 -24.85 17.89
C PRO A 149 -0.73 -24.58 19.01
N PRO A 150 0.57 -24.40 18.69
CA PRO A 150 1.54 -23.91 19.66
C PRO A 150 1.12 -22.52 20.18
N SER A 151 1.44 -22.23 21.44
CA SER A 151 1.00 -21.01 22.09
C SER A 151 1.70 -19.77 21.53
N ASP A 152 1.00 -18.64 21.63
CA ASP A 152 1.47 -17.33 21.17
C ASP A 152 2.80 -16.94 21.81
N ALA A 153 3.02 -17.29 23.09
CA ALA A 153 4.28 -17.06 23.79
C ALA A 153 5.43 -17.92 23.23
N GLU A 154 5.22 -19.22 22.98
CA GLU A 154 6.24 -20.10 22.39
C GLU A 154 6.64 -19.64 20.98
N ILE A 155 5.66 -19.22 20.18
CA ILE A 155 5.90 -18.75 18.81
C ILE A 155 6.59 -17.38 18.80
N LEU A 156 6.25 -16.50 19.74
CA LEU A 156 6.90 -15.20 19.92
C LEU A 156 8.36 -15.33 20.38
N GLU A 157 8.64 -16.18 21.37
CA GLU A 157 10.02 -16.36 21.85
C GLU A 157 10.89 -17.08 20.80
N ARG A 158 10.32 -18.01 20.03
CA ARG A 158 10.96 -18.60 18.85
C ARG A 158 11.34 -17.52 17.83
N ALA A 159 10.40 -16.64 17.46
CA ALA A 159 10.64 -15.56 16.49
C ALA A 159 11.70 -14.56 16.97
N ARG A 160 11.64 -14.16 18.25
CA ARG A 160 12.65 -13.28 18.87
C ARG A 160 14.03 -13.94 18.91
N SER A 161 14.10 -15.23 19.21
CA SER A 161 15.37 -15.97 19.28
C SER A 161 16.04 -16.10 17.91
N THR A 162 15.27 -16.38 16.85
CA THR A 162 15.82 -16.54 15.51
C THR A 162 16.10 -15.21 14.81
N HIS A 163 15.30 -14.16 15.04
CA HIS A 163 15.61 -12.80 14.63
C HIS A 163 16.98 -12.32 15.19
N LYS A 164 17.25 -12.57 16.48
CA LYS A 164 18.54 -12.26 17.13
C LYS A 164 19.75 -12.98 16.53
N SER A 165 19.57 -14.06 15.77
CA SER A 165 20.68 -14.77 15.09
C SER A 165 21.08 -14.17 13.74
N VAL A 166 20.31 -13.22 13.20
CA VAL A 166 20.61 -12.55 11.93
C VAL A 166 21.52 -11.35 12.17
N ASP A 167 22.73 -11.37 11.60
CA ASP A 167 23.64 -10.21 11.64
C ASP A 167 23.17 -9.11 10.68
N PHE A 168 22.23 -8.30 11.15
CA PHE A 168 21.76 -7.11 10.45
C PHE A 168 22.86 -6.05 10.26
N VAL A 169 23.98 -6.08 11.00
CA VAL A 169 25.10 -5.13 10.82
C VAL A 169 25.95 -5.55 9.62
N ALA A 170 26.22 -6.83 9.44
CA ALA A 170 26.83 -7.37 8.22
C ALA A 170 25.93 -7.15 6.99
N LEU A 171 24.62 -7.34 7.11
CA LEU A 171 23.67 -7.00 6.04
C LEU A 171 23.65 -5.49 5.74
N ALA A 172 23.78 -4.64 6.75
CA ALA A 172 23.89 -3.20 6.58
C ALA A 172 25.16 -2.81 5.82
N ALA A 173 26.31 -3.43 6.14
CA ALA A 173 27.58 -3.18 5.45
C ALA A 173 27.50 -3.47 3.94
N GLY A 174 26.81 -4.54 3.56
CA GLY A 174 26.49 -4.87 2.18
C GLY A 174 27.65 -5.49 1.39
N PRO A 175 27.39 -5.88 0.13
CA PRO A 175 28.27 -6.79 -0.63
C PRO A 175 29.56 -6.13 -1.16
N GLU A 176 29.67 -4.80 -1.11
CA GLU A 176 30.84 -4.07 -1.60
C GLU A 176 32.03 -4.12 -0.61
N LEU A 177 31.80 -4.53 0.65
CA LEU A 177 32.83 -4.68 1.69
C LEU A 177 33.47 -6.09 1.75
N GLY A 178 33.57 -6.77 0.60
CA GLY A 178 34.42 -7.96 0.45
C GLY A 178 33.79 -9.32 0.80
N GLY A 179 32.47 -9.39 1.00
CA GLY A 179 31.76 -10.66 1.16
C GLY A 179 31.81 -11.53 -0.12
N PRO A 180 31.57 -12.86 -0.03
CA PRO A 180 31.67 -13.82 -1.13
C PRO A 180 30.49 -13.74 -2.14
N TRP A 181 30.07 -12.53 -2.50
CA TRP A 181 28.87 -12.26 -3.28
C TRP A 181 29.17 -12.19 -4.78
N GLN A 182 28.57 -13.08 -5.59
CA GLN A 182 28.53 -12.92 -7.04
C GLN A 182 27.31 -12.09 -7.45
N ARG A 183 27.54 -10.92 -8.04
CA ARG A 183 26.49 -10.13 -8.70
C ARG A 183 25.84 -10.93 -9.83
N VAL A 184 24.51 -10.96 -9.83
CA VAL A 184 23.68 -11.65 -10.83
C VAL A 184 23.11 -10.65 -11.83
N GLU A 185 22.46 -9.59 -11.35
CA GLU A 185 21.76 -8.59 -12.17
C GLU A 185 21.51 -7.28 -11.40
N ALA A 186 20.94 -6.27 -12.06
CA ALA A 186 20.50 -5.03 -11.43
C ALA A 186 19.28 -4.44 -12.15
N ALA A 187 18.34 -3.87 -11.39
CA ALA A 187 17.12 -3.24 -11.88
C ALA A 187 16.68 -2.15 -10.88
N ASP A 188 16.15 -1.01 -11.37
CA ASP A 188 15.52 0.04 -10.55
C ASP A 188 16.31 0.52 -9.30
N ARG A 189 17.65 0.59 -9.43
CA ARG A 189 18.64 0.90 -8.37
C ARG A 189 18.77 -0.16 -7.25
N PHE A 190 18.29 -1.38 -7.50
CA PHE A 190 18.61 -2.59 -6.76
C PHE A 190 19.61 -3.44 -7.54
N VAL A 191 20.40 -4.23 -6.82
CA VAL A 191 21.37 -5.19 -7.35
C VAL A 191 21.16 -6.52 -6.65
N VAL A 192 21.01 -7.59 -7.44
CA VAL A 192 20.84 -8.96 -6.94
C VAL A 192 22.18 -9.68 -6.99
N PHE A 193 22.49 -10.41 -5.92
CA PHE A 193 23.68 -11.23 -5.74
C PHE A 193 23.27 -12.63 -5.28
N ARG A 194 24.18 -13.59 -5.48
CA ARG A 194 24.12 -14.93 -4.90
C ARG A 194 25.42 -15.22 -4.16
N LEU A 195 25.38 -16.08 -3.15
CA LEU A 195 26.58 -16.57 -2.49
C LEU A 195 27.45 -17.35 -3.50
N GLN A 196 28.77 -17.15 -3.46
CA GLN A 196 29.71 -18.02 -4.18
C GLN A 196 30.01 -19.25 -3.33
N ALA A 197 29.75 -20.44 -3.88
CA ALA A 197 30.35 -21.66 -3.37
C ALA A 197 31.88 -21.50 -3.37
N SER A 198 32.51 -21.78 -2.22
CA SER A 198 33.95 -21.60 -2.04
C SER A 198 34.73 -22.51 -2.98
N LYS A 199 35.33 -21.93 -4.03
CA LYS A 199 36.33 -22.64 -4.83
C LYS A 199 37.50 -23.00 -3.92
N THR A 200 37.66 -24.29 -3.65
CA THR A 200 38.82 -24.82 -2.94
C THR A 200 40.07 -24.45 -3.73
N VAL A 201 40.84 -23.49 -3.23
CA VAL A 201 42.20 -23.25 -3.72
C VAL A 201 43.04 -24.45 -3.30
N GLU A 202 43.87 -24.96 -4.22
CA GLU A 202 44.78 -26.07 -3.95
C GLU A 202 45.91 -25.63 -3.00
N ALA A 203 45.59 -25.61 -1.71
CA ALA A 203 46.52 -25.50 -0.60
C ALA A 203 46.56 -26.84 0.17
N GLN A 204 47.73 -27.16 0.73
CA GLN A 204 48.09 -28.49 1.19
C GLN A 204 47.22 -29.02 2.36
N PRO A 205 47.12 -30.36 2.54
CA PRO A 205 46.28 -30.97 3.58
C PRO A 205 46.81 -30.74 5.00
N GLU A 206 46.02 -31.23 5.98
CA GLU A 206 46.28 -31.28 7.43
C GLU A 206 45.81 -30.08 8.28
N VAL A 207 44.50 -30.00 8.54
CA VAL A 207 43.96 -30.18 9.91
C VAL A 207 42.64 -30.97 9.81
N ASN A 208 42.42 -31.94 10.70
CA ASN A 208 41.21 -32.75 10.74
C ASN A 208 40.08 -32.04 11.50
N VAL A 209 39.01 -31.64 10.81
CA VAL A 209 37.79 -31.09 11.40
C VAL A 209 36.59 -31.75 10.72
N HIS A 210 35.81 -32.51 11.48
CA HIS A 210 34.52 -33.04 11.03
C HIS A 210 33.51 -31.91 10.81
N ASP A 211 32.53 -32.18 9.95
CA ASP A 211 31.38 -31.34 9.66
C ASP A 211 31.66 -30.02 8.90
N LYS A 212 32.21 -30.17 7.68
CA LYS A 212 32.08 -29.16 6.61
C LYS A 212 30.81 -29.41 5.80
N SER A 213 29.65 -29.12 6.40
CA SER A 213 28.42 -28.90 5.63
C SER A 213 28.63 -27.72 4.68
N GLU A 214 28.45 -27.90 3.37
CA GLU A 214 28.50 -26.76 2.44
C GLU A 214 27.33 -25.80 2.73
N PRO A 215 27.57 -24.47 2.77
CA PRO A 215 26.50 -23.52 3.04
C PRO A 215 25.38 -23.64 1.99
N GLY A 216 24.14 -23.59 2.47
CA GLY A 216 22.95 -23.67 1.62
C GLY A 216 22.92 -22.55 0.57
N PRO A 217 22.11 -22.69 -0.49
CA PRO A 217 21.96 -21.62 -1.47
C PRO A 217 21.41 -20.37 -0.79
N GLU A 218 22.03 -19.22 -1.08
CA GLU A 218 21.72 -17.93 -0.47
C GLU A 218 21.80 -16.79 -1.51
N VAL A 219 20.94 -15.78 -1.34
CA VAL A 219 20.90 -14.57 -2.17
C VAL A 219 20.84 -13.30 -1.32
N LEU A 220 21.25 -12.19 -1.94
CA LEU A 220 21.17 -10.85 -1.40
C LEU A 220 20.61 -9.91 -2.47
N CYS A 221 19.68 -9.03 -2.11
CA CYS A 221 19.16 -7.97 -2.98
C CYS A 221 19.27 -6.65 -2.23
N ALA A 222 20.18 -5.77 -2.66
CA ALA A 222 20.46 -4.50 -2.01
C ALA A 222 20.18 -3.34 -2.97
N GLY A 223 19.51 -2.28 -2.49
CA GLY A 223 19.13 -1.15 -3.33
C GLY A 223 18.82 0.14 -2.59
N ARG A 224 18.55 1.19 -3.37
CA ARG A 224 18.16 2.52 -2.87
C ARG A 224 16.76 2.90 -3.34
N LEU A 225 15.88 3.17 -2.39
CA LEU A 225 14.47 3.50 -2.62
C LEU A 225 14.19 4.97 -2.23
N THR A 226 13.29 5.64 -2.94
CA THR A 226 12.89 7.03 -2.65
C THR A 226 11.46 7.00 -2.14
N ALA A 227 11.33 6.72 -0.84
CA ALA A 227 10.07 6.54 -0.11
C ALA A 227 10.30 6.87 1.39
N SER A 228 9.22 7.02 2.16
CA SER A 228 9.28 6.99 3.63
C SER A 228 9.43 5.56 4.15
N LEU A 229 9.83 5.39 5.43
CA LEU A 229 9.88 4.06 6.06
C LEU A 229 8.48 3.44 6.11
N GLU A 230 7.48 4.28 6.33
CA GLU A 230 6.08 3.96 6.50
C GLU A 230 5.47 3.45 5.18
N GLU A 231 5.82 4.05 4.03
CA GLU A 231 5.46 3.52 2.71
C GLU A 231 5.95 2.07 2.51
N VAL A 232 7.21 1.79 2.89
CA VAL A 232 7.79 0.44 2.75
C VAL A 232 7.21 -0.53 3.77
N ALA A 233 6.99 -0.09 5.00
CA ALA A 233 6.31 -0.87 6.03
C ALA A 233 4.89 -1.25 5.59
N SER A 234 4.13 -0.36 4.95
CA SER A 234 2.80 -0.67 4.39
C SER A 234 2.83 -1.79 3.34
N ILE A 235 3.97 -2.01 2.68
CA ILE A 235 4.16 -3.07 1.68
C ILE A 235 4.62 -4.37 2.33
N LEU A 236 5.64 -4.32 3.17
CA LEU A 236 6.30 -5.52 3.73
C LEU A 236 5.60 -6.04 5.00
N ARG A 237 4.91 -5.18 5.75
CA ARG A 237 4.12 -5.49 6.95
C ARG A 237 2.61 -5.28 6.70
N PRO A 238 1.98 -6.03 5.76
CA PRO A 238 0.56 -5.90 5.45
C PRO A 238 -0.33 -6.31 6.63
N ALA A 239 -1.31 -5.47 6.95
CA ALA A 239 -2.21 -5.63 8.10
C ALA A 239 -3.29 -6.70 7.89
N THR A 240 -3.81 -6.88 6.67
CA THR A 240 -4.83 -7.90 6.36
C THR A 240 -4.35 -8.92 5.32
N GLY A 241 -5.08 -10.03 5.18
CA GLY A 241 -4.88 -10.97 4.08
C GLY A 241 -5.07 -10.34 2.69
N ALA A 242 -5.93 -9.33 2.56
CA ALA A 242 -6.09 -8.59 1.30
C ALA A 242 -4.88 -7.70 1.00
N ASP A 243 -4.35 -6.99 2.01
CA ASP A 243 -3.11 -6.21 1.91
C ASP A 243 -1.93 -7.08 1.47
N HIS A 244 -1.84 -8.29 2.04
CA HIS A 244 -0.80 -9.28 1.75
C HIS A 244 -0.87 -9.75 0.30
N ASN A 245 -2.06 -10.16 -0.17
CA ASN A 245 -2.24 -10.54 -1.58
C ASN A 245 -1.91 -9.36 -2.53
N ALA A 246 -2.36 -8.13 -2.23
CA ALA A 246 -2.06 -6.96 -3.05
C ALA A 246 -0.56 -6.63 -3.12
N ALA A 247 0.17 -6.75 -1.99
CA ALA A 247 1.62 -6.60 -1.93
C ALA A 247 2.34 -7.69 -2.72
N MET A 248 2.00 -8.96 -2.49
CA MET A 248 2.65 -10.11 -3.14
C MET A 248 2.37 -10.16 -4.66
N VAL A 249 1.18 -9.77 -5.11
CA VAL A 249 0.88 -9.55 -6.55
C VAL A 249 1.72 -8.40 -7.12
N GLY A 250 1.93 -7.32 -6.36
CA GLY A 250 2.78 -6.20 -6.78
C GLY A 250 4.26 -6.56 -6.91
N LEU A 251 4.80 -7.38 -5.99
CA LEU A 251 6.20 -7.80 -6.00
C LEU A 251 6.48 -8.94 -7.01
N TYR A 252 5.60 -9.93 -7.09
CA TYR A 252 5.85 -11.19 -7.81
C TYR A 252 4.98 -11.40 -9.06
N ALA A 253 3.99 -10.54 -9.29
CA ALA A 253 3.07 -10.60 -10.43
C ALA A 253 2.55 -12.04 -10.69
N LYS A 254 2.64 -12.51 -11.94
CA LYS A 254 2.19 -13.84 -12.38
C LYS A 254 2.94 -15.03 -11.76
N ARG A 255 3.93 -14.79 -10.88
CA ARG A 255 4.64 -15.84 -10.11
C ARG A 255 4.02 -16.11 -8.75
N PHE A 256 3.16 -15.22 -8.23
CA PHE A 256 2.34 -15.46 -7.05
C PHE A 256 0.93 -15.91 -7.48
N ILE A 257 0.29 -16.75 -6.66
CA ILE A 257 -1.05 -17.30 -6.94
C ILE A 257 -2.07 -16.72 -5.96
N PHE A 258 -1.81 -16.90 -4.66
CA PHE A 258 -2.58 -16.36 -3.55
C PHE A 258 -1.79 -16.49 -2.24
N GLY A 259 -2.24 -15.85 -1.18
CA GLY A 259 -1.75 -16.05 0.18
C GLY A 259 -2.80 -15.77 1.24
N SER A 260 -2.45 -16.03 2.49
CA SER A 260 -3.28 -15.81 3.68
C SER A 260 -2.45 -15.19 4.80
N LEU A 261 -3.08 -14.26 5.54
CA LEU A 261 -2.68 -13.89 6.89
C LEU A 261 -3.54 -14.76 7.82
N GLU A 262 -2.93 -15.64 8.60
CA GLU A 262 -3.65 -16.70 9.32
C GLU A 262 -3.90 -16.36 10.79
N ARG A 263 -2.94 -15.68 11.41
CA ARG A 263 -3.02 -15.17 12.79
C ARG A 263 -2.01 -14.03 12.98
N SER A 264 -2.42 -13.01 13.73
CA SER A 264 -1.52 -11.98 14.28
C SER A 264 -1.25 -12.35 15.74
N ILE A 265 0.00 -12.22 16.19
CA ILE A 265 0.45 -12.66 17.52
C ILE A 265 0.84 -11.42 18.34
N PRO A 266 0.17 -11.14 19.47
CA PRO A 266 0.50 -10.01 20.34
C PRO A 266 1.94 -10.12 20.86
N CYS A 267 2.75 -9.06 20.65
CA CYS A 267 4.15 -9.04 21.09
C CYS A 267 4.35 -8.52 22.53
N SER A 268 3.33 -7.85 23.09
CA SER A 268 3.34 -7.34 24.46
C SER A 268 2.72 -8.33 25.46
N THR A 269 3.44 -8.67 26.52
CA THR A 269 2.87 -9.37 27.68
C THR A 269 2.08 -8.39 28.54
N ALA A 270 0.76 -8.52 28.61
CA ALA A 270 -0.11 -7.68 29.44
C ALA A 270 -0.04 -8.05 30.94
N THR A 271 1.14 -7.87 31.55
CA THR A 271 1.28 -7.81 33.01
C THR A 271 0.54 -6.58 33.52
N LYS A 272 -0.40 -6.77 34.47
CA LYS A 272 -1.37 -5.73 34.88
C LYS A 272 -0.80 -4.57 35.70
N ASP A 273 0.48 -4.63 36.06
CA ASP A 273 1.10 -3.82 37.12
C ASP A 273 2.33 -3.02 36.60
N CYS A 274 2.15 -2.24 35.53
CA CYS A 274 3.18 -1.33 34.98
C CYS A 274 2.63 0.10 34.82
N SER A 275 3.50 1.10 34.99
CA SER A 275 3.16 2.53 34.93
C SER A 275 3.02 3.07 33.50
N ALA A 276 2.42 4.26 33.37
CA ALA A 276 1.93 4.82 32.10
C ALA A 276 2.98 5.06 31.00
N ASP A 277 4.28 4.99 31.30
CA ASP A 277 5.36 5.20 30.32
C ASP A 277 5.60 3.98 29.39
N ASP A 278 5.17 2.77 29.80
CA ASP A 278 5.54 1.51 29.14
C ASP A 278 4.68 1.15 27.91
N VAL A 279 3.67 1.98 27.60
CA VAL A 279 2.73 1.79 26.47
C VAL A 279 3.44 1.79 25.10
N SER A 280 4.61 2.45 25.03
CA SER A 280 5.42 2.57 23.81
C SER A 280 5.90 1.24 23.23
N SER A 281 6.11 0.22 24.07
CA SER A 281 6.61 -1.12 23.69
C SER A 281 5.72 -1.88 22.70
N SER A 282 4.43 -1.53 22.62
CA SER A 282 3.43 -2.23 21.78
C SER A 282 3.48 -1.90 20.28
N VAL A 283 4.18 -0.82 19.88
CA VAL A 283 4.16 -0.31 18.50
C VAL A 283 5.38 -0.77 17.69
N ASP A 284 6.49 -1.07 18.39
CA ASP A 284 7.79 -1.32 17.78
C ASP A 284 8.03 -2.80 17.40
N GLU A 285 7.18 -3.75 17.83
CA GLU A 285 7.22 -5.18 17.43
C GLU A 285 5.87 -5.69 16.90
N GLN A 286 5.89 -6.51 15.85
CA GLN A 286 4.70 -7.24 15.37
C GLN A 286 5.10 -8.63 14.84
N LEU A 287 4.28 -9.65 15.15
CA LEU A 287 4.47 -11.01 14.65
C LEU A 287 3.19 -11.52 13.98
N ALA A 288 3.33 -12.14 12.81
CA ALA A 288 2.23 -12.78 12.10
C ALA A 288 2.61 -14.18 11.59
N VAL A 289 1.61 -15.02 11.36
CA VAL A 289 1.77 -16.26 10.57
C VAL A 289 1.12 -16.05 9.20
N LYS A 290 1.89 -16.31 8.15
CA LYS A 290 1.51 -16.09 6.76
C LYS A 290 1.75 -17.33 5.91
N THR A 291 0.89 -17.53 4.92
CA THR A 291 1.09 -18.51 3.86
C THR A 291 1.09 -17.80 2.51
N SER A 292 2.05 -18.14 1.65
CA SER A 292 2.25 -17.55 0.32
C SER A 292 2.45 -18.65 -0.71
N SER A 293 1.54 -18.73 -1.68
CA SER A 293 1.51 -19.76 -2.72
C SER A 293 1.98 -19.19 -4.06
N PHE A 294 2.89 -19.89 -4.73
CA PHE A 294 3.61 -19.43 -5.91
C PHE A 294 3.53 -20.41 -7.08
N LEU A 295 3.64 -19.86 -8.29
CA LEU A 295 3.88 -20.64 -9.50
C LEU A 295 5.31 -21.21 -9.47
N ARG A 296 5.43 -22.44 -9.96
CA ARG A 296 6.67 -23.20 -10.12
C ARG A 296 7.84 -22.43 -10.74
N THR A 297 9.05 -22.76 -10.32
CA THR A 297 10.33 -22.22 -10.79
C THR A 297 10.88 -22.92 -12.03
N SER A 298 10.37 -24.11 -12.37
CA SER A 298 10.81 -24.88 -13.54
C SER A 298 9.64 -25.49 -14.32
N LEU A 299 9.90 -25.98 -15.53
CA LEU A 299 8.89 -26.70 -16.31
C LEU A 299 8.61 -28.06 -15.67
N PHE A 300 7.35 -28.49 -15.69
CA PHE A 300 6.84 -29.76 -15.14
C PHE A 300 6.89 -29.95 -13.60
N ALA A 301 7.55 -29.09 -12.84
CA ALA A 301 7.50 -29.11 -11.37
C ALA A 301 6.11 -28.78 -10.78
N SER A 302 5.90 -29.09 -9.50
CA SER A 302 4.73 -28.68 -8.72
C SER A 302 4.71 -27.17 -8.49
N ASN A 303 3.54 -26.60 -8.15
CA ASN A 303 3.48 -25.25 -7.59
C ASN A 303 4.10 -25.25 -6.18
N GLU A 304 4.56 -24.11 -5.70
CA GLU A 304 5.39 -24.03 -4.48
C GLU A 304 4.68 -23.19 -3.41
N GLN A 305 4.66 -23.62 -2.15
CA GLN A 305 3.99 -22.92 -1.04
C GLN A 305 4.94 -22.68 0.13
N TRP A 306 4.92 -21.47 0.70
CA TRP A 306 5.73 -21.08 1.86
C TRP A 306 4.79 -20.69 2.99
N CYS A 307 4.81 -21.44 4.10
CA CYS A 307 4.16 -21.09 5.36
C CYS A 307 5.23 -20.61 6.33
N TYR A 308 5.11 -19.41 6.90
CA TYR A 308 6.19 -18.76 7.65
C TYR A 308 5.69 -17.86 8.79
N LEU A 309 6.56 -17.69 9.80
CA LEU A 309 6.51 -16.57 10.73
C LEU A 309 7.01 -15.32 10.01
N ASP A 310 6.36 -14.19 10.22
CA ASP A 310 6.75 -12.87 9.71
C ASP A 310 6.85 -11.91 10.90
N TYR A 311 8.09 -11.69 11.36
CA TYR A 311 8.42 -10.91 12.54
C TYR A 311 9.01 -9.55 12.15
N PHE A 312 8.35 -8.47 12.52
CA PHE A 312 8.76 -7.09 12.28
C PHE A 312 9.27 -6.46 13.59
N GLN A 313 10.38 -5.73 13.52
CA GLN A 313 10.88 -4.92 14.63
C GLN A 313 11.40 -3.55 14.14
N ARG A 314 10.85 -2.45 14.68
CA ARG A 314 11.33 -1.08 14.47
C ARG A 314 12.64 -0.87 15.24
N LYS A 315 13.60 -0.14 14.65
CA LYS A 315 14.85 0.22 15.35
C LYS A 315 14.56 1.25 16.44
N GLN A 316 15.30 1.19 17.56
CA GLN A 316 15.14 2.12 18.69
C GLN A 316 15.35 3.59 18.31
N GLU A 317 16.31 3.88 17.41
CA GLU A 317 16.55 5.22 16.86
C GLU A 317 15.44 5.69 15.89
N ARG A 318 14.47 4.81 15.57
CA ARG A 318 13.35 4.96 14.63
C ARG A 318 13.73 5.32 13.19
N ASP A 319 15.03 5.29 12.90
CA ASP A 319 15.68 5.52 11.61
C ASP A 319 15.48 4.39 10.59
N GLY A 320 14.96 3.25 11.04
CA GLY A 320 14.72 2.08 10.21
C GLY A 320 13.90 0.99 10.90
N PHE A 321 13.80 -0.15 10.23
CA PHE A 321 13.20 -1.39 10.75
C PHE A 321 13.85 -2.64 10.14
N THR A 322 13.62 -3.76 10.80
CA THR A 322 13.99 -5.10 10.33
C THR A 322 12.75 -5.98 10.22
N ILE A 323 12.83 -6.99 9.34
CA ILE A 323 11.85 -8.08 9.28
C ILE A 323 12.63 -9.40 9.18
N PHE A 324 12.18 -10.42 9.90
CA PHE A 324 12.64 -11.79 9.73
C PHE A 324 11.47 -12.71 9.37
N GLN A 325 11.68 -13.55 8.35
CA GLN A 325 10.70 -14.46 7.76
C GLN A 325 11.21 -15.89 7.87
N GLN A 326 10.61 -16.69 8.74
CA GLN A 326 11.08 -18.04 9.07
C GLN A 326 10.10 -19.11 8.60
N ALA A 327 10.53 -20.07 7.77
CA ALA A 327 9.70 -21.21 7.39
C ALA A 327 9.22 -22.00 8.61
N LEU A 328 7.93 -22.36 8.63
CA LEU A 328 7.36 -23.21 9.66
C LEU A 328 7.79 -24.67 9.50
N SER A 329 7.84 -25.37 10.63
CA SER A 329 8.09 -26.82 10.68
C SER A 329 7.07 -27.58 9.81
N PRO A 330 7.48 -28.68 9.13
CA PRO A 330 6.55 -29.62 8.48
C PRO A 330 5.42 -30.10 9.39
N SER A 331 5.69 -30.27 10.70
CA SER A 331 4.72 -30.72 11.70
C SER A 331 3.72 -29.65 12.17
N GLU A 332 3.96 -28.37 11.88
CA GLU A 332 3.18 -27.26 12.42
C GLU A 332 1.95 -26.95 11.54
N ALA A 333 0.77 -27.41 11.97
CA ALA A 333 -0.47 -27.21 11.23
C ALA A 333 -0.83 -25.72 11.10
N THR A 334 -1.22 -25.31 9.88
CA THR A 334 -1.53 -23.92 9.51
C THR A 334 -2.72 -23.92 8.53
N PRO A 335 -3.83 -23.20 8.79
CA PRO A 335 -5.06 -23.32 7.99
C PRO A 335 -4.93 -23.11 6.48
N GLY A 336 -3.96 -22.33 6.00
CA GLY A 336 -3.71 -22.14 4.56
C GLY A 336 -2.79 -23.18 3.92
N ARG A 337 -2.21 -24.11 4.70
CA ARG A 337 -1.27 -25.12 4.21
C ARG A 337 -1.99 -26.25 3.49
N VAL A 338 -1.58 -26.54 2.25
CA VAL A 338 -2.07 -27.68 1.48
C VAL A 338 -1.32 -28.94 1.91
N ILE A 339 -1.99 -29.84 2.64
CA ILE A 339 -1.43 -31.04 3.26
C ILE A 339 -2.05 -32.31 2.65
N GLY A 340 -1.24 -33.39 2.54
CA GLY A 340 -1.71 -34.75 2.24
C GLY A 340 -1.12 -35.34 0.95
N ALA A 341 -1.24 -36.66 0.77
CA ALA A 341 -0.61 -37.43 -0.32
C ALA A 341 -1.11 -37.08 -1.75
N HIS A 342 -2.05 -36.14 -1.88
CA HIS A 342 -2.56 -35.62 -3.15
C HIS A 342 -2.33 -34.11 -3.32
N ALA A 343 -1.65 -33.46 -2.37
CA ALA A 343 -1.19 -32.09 -2.49
C ALA A 343 -0.15 -31.99 -3.61
N ARG A 344 -0.54 -31.48 -4.78
CA ARG A 344 0.36 -31.22 -5.92
C ARG A 344 1.14 -29.90 -5.73
N VAL A 345 1.65 -29.71 -4.51
CA VAL A 345 2.26 -28.48 -4.01
C VAL A 345 3.53 -28.85 -3.24
N GLU A 346 4.65 -28.28 -3.65
CA GLU A 346 5.96 -28.39 -3.03
C GLU A 346 6.04 -27.41 -1.86
N GLN A 347 6.28 -27.90 -0.65
CA GLN A 347 6.35 -27.07 0.55
C GLN A 347 7.78 -26.53 0.74
N LEU A 348 7.91 -25.21 0.73
CA LEU A 348 9.18 -24.49 0.89
C LEU A 348 9.58 -24.43 2.39
N HIS A 349 9.79 -25.61 2.97
CA HIS A 349 10.43 -25.76 4.28
C HIS A 349 11.88 -25.23 4.22
N GLN A 350 12.45 -24.86 5.37
CA GLN A 350 13.81 -24.32 5.53
C GLN A 350 14.10 -23.00 4.77
N LEU A 351 13.16 -22.48 3.97
CA LEU A 351 13.26 -21.18 3.32
C LEU A 351 13.10 -20.06 4.35
N ASN A 352 14.19 -19.34 4.59
CA ASN A 352 14.21 -18.18 5.47
C ASN A 352 14.59 -16.91 4.68
N ALA A 353 14.14 -15.77 5.17
CA ALA A 353 14.51 -14.47 4.62
C ALA A 353 14.54 -13.37 5.66
N SER A 354 15.23 -12.27 5.37
CA SER A 354 15.26 -11.07 6.20
C SER A 354 15.20 -9.80 5.35
N TYR A 355 14.68 -8.73 5.93
CA TYR A 355 14.77 -7.38 5.39
C TYR A 355 15.42 -6.45 6.43
N LEU A 356 16.26 -5.55 5.94
CA LEU A 356 16.74 -4.36 6.63
C LEU A 356 16.33 -3.13 5.81
N VAL A 357 15.69 -2.16 6.45
CA VAL A 357 15.26 -0.91 5.82
C VAL A 357 15.68 0.26 6.70
N ASP A 358 16.65 1.04 6.24
CA ASP A 358 17.25 2.17 6.97
C ASP A 358 17.15 3.48 6.16
N LEU A 359 17.03 4.62 6.85
CA LEU A 359 17.34 5.93 6.29
C LEU A 359 18.79 5.99 5.80
N LEU A 360 19.02 6.53 4.61
CA LEU A 360 20.38 6.85 4.17
C LEU A 360 20.96 8.00 5.02
N PRO A 361 22.28 8.06 5.29
CA PRO A 361 22.89 9.09 6.15
C PRO A 361 22.64 10.55 5.71
N ASN A 362 22.31 10.77 4.44
CA ASN A 362 21.95 12.09 3.90
C ASN A 362 20.43 12.38 3.94
N ARG A 363 19.62 11.48 4.53
CA ARG A 363 18.15 11.45 4.59
C ARG A 363 17.43 11.53 3.22
N LYS A 364 18.14 11.28 2.11
CA LYS A 364 17.56 11.30 0.74
C LYS A 364 17.08 9.91 0.32
N GLY A 365 16.09 9.41 1.05
CA GLY A 365 15.51 8.08 0.86
C GLY A 365 16.21 6.98 1.66
N LEU A 366 15.92 5.73 1.27
CA LEU A 366 16.18 4.53 2.05
C LEU A 366 17.23 3.61 1.42
N ARG A 367 17.96 2.90 2.28
CA ARG A 367 18.60 1.63 1.99
C ARG A 367 17.56 0.53 2.19
N VAL A 368 17.44 -0.39 1.24
CA VAL A 368 16.70 -1.64 1.42
C VAL A 368 17.67 -2.78 1.12
N VAL A 369 17.82 -3.69 2.08
CA VAL A 369 18.55 -4.95 1.90
C VAL A 369 17.59 -6.09 2.20
N PHE A 370 17.54 -7.06 1.30
CA PHE A 370 16.82 -8.32 1.47
C PHE A 370 17.82 -9.47 1.33
N ASN A 371 17.78 -10.42 2.24
CA ASN A 371 18.61 -11.60 2.24
C ASN A 371 17.71 -12.84 2.37
N ALA A 372 18.02 -13.93 1.68
CA ALA A 372 17.21 -15.15 1.74
C ALA A 372 18.04 -16.39 1.43
N TRP A 373 17.78 -17.47 2.16
CA TRP A 373 18.53 -18.72 2.09
C TRP A 373 17.62 -19.92 2.34
N PHE A 374 18.14 -21.12 2.09
CA PHE A 374 17.63 -22.35 2.70
C PHE A 374 18.60 -22.81 3.77
N ASP A 375 18.10 -23.12 4.97
CA ASP A 375 18.93 -23.77 6.00
C ASP A 375 19.49 -25.08 5.44
N SER A 376 20.78 -25.37 5.68
CA SER A 376 21.36 -26.65 5.27
C SER A 376 20.66 -27.78 6.01
N SER A 377 20.15 -28.76 5.27
CA SER A 377 19.35 -29.84 5.85
C SER A 377 20.20 -30.70 6.78
N THR A 378 20.13 -30.44 8.08
CA THR A 378 20.53 -31.42 9.09
C THR A 378 19.68 -32.67 8.88
N SER A 379 20.32 -33.76 8.45
CA SER A 379 19.66 -35.05 8.40
C SER A 379 19.38 -35.48 9.84
N THR A 380 18.15 -35.22 10.31
CA THR A 380 17.65 -35.71 11.60
C THR A 380 17.50 -37.22 11.50
N SER A 381 18.62 -37.91 11.69
CA SER A 381 18.72 -39.35 11.86
C SER A 381 18.09 -39.74 13.19
N GLU A 382 16.77 -39.64 13.28
CA GLU A 382 15.97 -40.28 14.33
C GLU A 382 15.98 -41.79 14.12
N GLU A 383 17.15 -42.39 14.34
CA GLU A 383 17.29 -43.83 14.55
C GLU A 383 16.50 -44.21 15.79
N SER A 384 15.24 -44.59 15.57
CA SER A 384 14.33 -45.13 16.57
C SER A 384 14.86 -46.48 17.08
N ASN A 385 15.83 -46.41 17.99
CA ASN A 385 16.61 -47.53 18.53
C ASN A 385 15.80 -48.41 19.51
N GLN A 386 14.62 -48.85 19.09
CA GLN A 386 13.78 -49.81 19.82
C GLN A 386 14.16 -51.25 19.45
N ARG A 387 15.30 -51.71 19.96
CA ARG A 387 15.65 -53.14 19.98
C ARG A 387 14.67 -53.91 20.89
N SER A 388 13.67 -54.56 20.30
CA SER A 388 12.87 -55.60 20.96
C SER A 388 13.06 -56.95 20.26
N PRO A 389 13.44 -58.04 20.96
CA PRO A 389 13.71 -59.33 20.34
C PRO A 389 12.42 -60.12 20.10
N SER A 390 12.13 -60.46 18.84
CA SER A 390 11.06 -61.40 18.46
C SER A 390 11.64 -62.73 17.96
N ARG A 391 10.88 -63.82 18.16
CA ARG A 391 11.38 -65.21 18.10
C ARG A 391 11.13 -65.86 16.73
N ASN A 392 11.93 -66.88 16.41
CA ASN A 392 11.84 -67.72 15.22
C ASN A 392 10.40 -68.05 14.76
N SER A 393 10.16 -67.95 13.45
CA SER A 393 9.37 -68.97 12.74
C SER A 393 9.93 -69.21 11.34
N ASN A 394 9.98 -70.47 10.92
CA ASN A 394 10.53 -70.86 9.61
C ASN A 394 9.49 -70.69 8.49
N ARG A 395 9.91 -70.17 7.33
CA ARG A 395 9.40 -70.56 6.00
C ARG A 395 10.45 -70.31 4.91
N ARG A 396 10.35 -71.08 3.82
CA ARG A 396 11.39 -71.22 2.77
C ARG A 396 11.31 -70.10 1.72
N PRO A 397 12.42 -69.82 1.00
CA PRO A 397 12.43 -68.84 -0.08
C PRO A 397 11.78 -69.38 -1.37
N SER A 398 11.27 -68.46 -2.18
CA SER A 398 10.85 -68.68 -3.57
C SER A 398 11.29 -67.48 -4.42
N SER A 399 12.04 -67.75 -5.50
CA SER A 399 12.66 -66.75 -6.36
C SER A 399 11.72 -66.14 -7.40
N ALA A 400 11.80 -64.83 -7.65
CA ALA A 400 11.43 -64.21 -8.93
C ALA A 400 12.06 -62.82 -9.12
N SER A 401 12.25 -62.45 -10.40
CA SER A 401 12.35 -61.09 -10.96
C SER A 401 13.25 -60.06 -10.26
N SER A 402 14.43 -59.87 -10.83
CA SER A 402 15.23 -58.66 -10.68
C SER A 402 14.54 -57.43 -11.28
N SER A 403 14.54 -56.32 -10.53
CA SER A 403 14.51 -54.97 -11.09
C SER A 403 15.61 -54.15 -10.41
N GLY A 404 16.41 -53.43 -11.21
CA GLY A 404 17.61 -52.77 -10.72
C GLY A 404 17.28 -51.52 -9.90
N SER A 405 17.37 -51.61 -8.57
CA SER A 405 17.26 -50.44 -7.69
C SER A 405 18.44 -49.49 -7.96
N ARG A 406 18.16 -48.35 -8.60
CA ARG A 406 19.13 -47.26 -8.76
C ARG A 406 19.30 -46.53 -7.43
N SER A 407 20.53 -46.39 -6.98
CA SER A 407 20.88 -45.63 -5.78
C SER A 407 20.59 -44.12 -5.97
N PRO A 408 20.00 -43.43 -4.98
CA PRO A 408 19.63 -42.02 -5.06
C PRO A 408 20.85 -41.11 -4.78
N LEU A 409 21.75 -40.99 -5.76
CA LEU A 409 23.01 -40.24 -5.63
C LEU A 409 23.11 -39.04 -6.59
N SER A 410 21.98 -38.42 -6.95
CA SER A 410 21.98 -37.23 -7.85
C SER A 410 21.02 -36.08 -7.48
N ASP A 411 20.13 -36.23 -6.49
CA ASP A 411 19.04 -35.25 -6.28
C ASP A 411 19.47 -33.93 -5.63
N ASN A 412 20.43 -33.91 -4.70
CA ASN A 412 20.86 -32.67 -4.03
C ASN A 412 21.24 -31.55 -5.03
N SER A 413 21.79 -31.92 -6.20
CA SER A 413 22.15 -30.96 -7.26
C SER A 413 20.94 -30.53 -8.11
N SER A 414 19.85 -31.29 -8.16
CA SER A 414 18.54 -30.85 -8.67
C SER A 414 17.96 -29.78 -7.75
N ASP A 415 17.99 -30.06 -6.45
CA ASP A 415 17.25 -29.33 -5.42
C ASP A 415 17.93 -28.00 -5.09
N GLN A 416 19.25 -27.97 -4.92
CA GLN A 416 20.02 -26.72 -4.82
C GLN A 416 19.75 -25.79 -6.02
N LYS A 417 19.53 -26.33 -7.23
CA LYS A 417 19.16 -25.54 -8.41
C LYS A 417 17.69 -25.09 -8.37
N ALA A 418 16.76 -25.85 -7.80
CA ALA A 418 15.38 -25.41 -7.55
C ALA A 418 15.32 -24.29 -6.50
N GLN A 419 15.91 -24.53 -5.33
CA GLN A 419 16.11 -23.57 -4.24
C GLN A 419 16.72 -22.26 -4.76
N THR A 420 17.85 -22.31 -5.48
CA THR A 420 18.49 -21.12 -6.08
C THR A 420 17.54 -20.36 -7.02
N ARG A 421 16.71 -21.05 -7.81
CA ARG A 421 15.71 -20.41 -8.70
C ARG A 421 14.57 -19.77 -7.90
N ARG A 422 14.14 -20.34 -6.78
CA ARG A 422 13.16 -19.75 -5.85
C ARG A 422 13.73 -18.50 -5.18
N LEU A 423 14.92 -18.58 -4.62
CA LEU A 423 15.60 -17.45 -3.98
C LEU A 423 15.80 -16.27 -4.94
N LEU A 424 16.31 -16.53 -6.16
CA LEU A 424 16.44 -15.49 -7.18
C LEU A 424 15.09 -14.93 -7.64
N ALA A 425 14.00 -15.71 -7.60
CA ALA A 425 12.65 -15.19 -7.87
C ALA A 425 12.11 -14.31 -6.74
N LEU A 426 12.50 -14.56 -5.48
CA LEU A 426 12.17 -13.71 -4.33
C LEU A 426 12.96 -12.38 -4.39
N ALA A 427 14.30 -12.47 -4.52
CA ALA A 427 15.18 -11.32 -4.67
C ALA A 427 14.77 -10.39 -5.83
N ARG A 428 14.30 -10.97 -6.95
CA ARG A 428 13.74 -10.22 -8.09
C ARG A 428 12.45 -9.47 -7.77
N GLY A 429 11.58 -9.99 -6.90
CA GLY A 429 10.37 -9.26 -6.52
C GLY A 429 10.65 -8.04 -5.66
N VAL A 430 11.70 -8.10 -4.83
CA VAL A 430 12.14 -6.94 -4.02
C VAL A 430 12.60 -5.76 -4.90
N THR A 431 13.16 -6.02 -6.10
CA THR A 431 13.48 -4.94 -7.07
C THR A 431 12.24 -4.18 -7.56
N LYS A 432 11.02 -4.72 -7.35
CA LYS A 432 9.75 -4.08 -7.70
C LYS A 432 9.16 -3.15 -6.64
N LEU A 433 9.82 -2.99 -5.48
CA LEU A 433 9.43 -2.00 -4.48
C LEU A 433 9.24 -0.56 -5.04
N PRO A 434 10.13 0.00 -5.89
CA PRO A 434 9.94 1.35 -6.45
C PRO A 434 8.67 1.48 -7.33
N GLU A 435 8.30 0.41 -8.03
CA GLU A 435 7.12 0.36 -8.89
C GLU A 435 5.84 0.26 -8.05
N LEU A 436 5.83 -0.64 -7.07
CA LEU A 436 4.70 -0.82 -6.14
C LEU A 436 4.46 0.41 -5.25
N VAL A 437 5.52 1.08 -4.78
CA VAL A 437 5.40 2.38 -4.10
C VAL A 437 4.72 3.41 -5.00
N ARG A 438 5.23 3.63 -6.22
CA ARG A 438 4.63 4.61 -7.17
C ARG A 438 3.17 4.27 -7.49
N ARG A 439 2.86 2.99 -7.67
CA ARG A 439 1.50 2.47 -7.92
C ARG A 439 0.52 2.80 -6.79
N ARG A 440 0.96 2.70 -5.53
CA ARG A 440 0.16 3.08 -4.35
C ARG A 440 0.04 4.60 -4.20
N ARG A 441 1.12 5.36 -4.43
CA ARG A 441 1.09 6.83 -4.42
C ARG A 441 0.05 7.41 -5.39
N PHE A 442 -0.07 6.82 -6.58
CA PHE A 442 -1.14 7.17 -7.53
C PHE A 442 -2.55 6.81 -7.00
N GLY A 443 -2.69 5.69 -6.28
CA GLY A 443 -3.95 5.24 -5.67
C GLY A 443 -4.51 6.15 -4.58
N VAL A 444 -3.66 6.98 -3.97
CA VAL A 444 -4.04 8.02 -3.00
C VAL A 444 -4.62 9.27 -3.68
N GLN A 445 -4.31 9.49 -4.97
CA GLN A 445 -4.68 10.74 -5.65
C GLN A 445 -6.17 10.78 -6.00
N VAL A 446 -6.80 11.94 -5.83
CA VAL A 446 -8.15 12.19 -6.35
C VAL A 446 -8.05 12.49 -7.86
N PRO A 447 -8.75 11.73 -8.74
CA PRO A 447 -8.72 11.98 -10.17
C PRO A 447 -9.41 13.28 -10.58
N ALA A 448 -9.09 13.76 -11.77
CA ALA A 448 -9.86 14.80 -12.43
C ALA A 448 -11.19 14.23 -12.96
N ASP A 449 -12.30 14.94 -12.71
CA ASP A 449 -13.58 14.63 -13.33
C ASP A 449 -13.57 15.03 -14.81
N LEU A 450 -13.25 14.07 -15.68
CA LEU A 450 -13.23 14.26 -17.13
C LEU A 450 -14.61 14.55 -17.73
N ALA A 451 -15.71 14.29 -17.02
CA ALA A 451 -17.06 14.65 -17.48
C ALA A 451 -17.42 16.11 -17.16
N ALA A 452 -16.78 16.71 -16.14
CA ALA A 452 -16.91 18.13 -15.80
C ALA A 452 -15.93 19.05 -16.56
N ILE A 453 -14.95 18.51 -17.29
CA ILE A 453 -13.93 19.28 -18.01
C ILE A 453 -14.39 19.54 -19.45
N PHE A 454 -15.13 20.63 -19.63
CA PHE A 454 -15.70 21.06 -20.91
C PHE A 454 -14.72 21.76 -21.86
N VAL A 455 -13.44 21.96 -21.48
CA VAL A 455 -12.49 22.79 -22.22
C VAL A 455 -11.20 22.03 -22.54
N SER A 456 -10.91 21.83 -23.83
CA SER A 456 -9.66 21.26 -24.32
C SER A 456 -8.59 22.34 -24.52
N ASN A 457 -7.38 22.08 -24.03
CA ASN A 457 -6.27 23.04 -24.06
C ASN A 457 -5.51 23.02 -25.41
N PRO A 458 -5.30 24.17 -26.08
CA PRO A 458 -4.70 24.23 -27.42
C PRO A 458 -3.18 24.00 -27.45
N ARG A 459 -2.54 23.92 -26.28
CA ARG A 459 -1.10 23.66 -26.08
C ARG A 459 -0.90 22.73 -24.89
N CYS A 460 0.13 21.90 -24.93
CA CYS A 460 0.46 20.97 -23.86
C CYS A 460 0.95 21.72 -22.60
N PRO A 461 0.38 21.49 -21.40
CA PRO A 461 0.82 22.15 -20.16
C PRO A 461 2.21 21.72 -19.66
N CYS A 462 2.86 20.76 -20.32
CA CYS A 462 4.19 20.26 -19.97
C CYS A 462 5.29 20.85 -20.85
N CYS A 463 5.11 20.90 -22.18
CA CYS A 463 6.13 21.36 -23.14
C CYS A 463 5.70 22.55 -24.01
N THR A 464 4.49 23.09 -23.82
CA THR A 464 3.88 24.20 -24.60
C THR A 464 3.66 23.96 -26.11
N ARG A 465 4.04 22.78 -26.63
CA ARG A 465 3.76 22.37 -28.03
C ARG A 465 2.27 22.44 -28.31
N SER A 466 1.90 22.90 -29.51
CA SER A 466 0.50 22.95 -29.95
C SER A 466 -0.13 21.55 -29.97
N LEU A 467 -1.37 21.48 -29.50
CA LEU A 467 -2.25 20.31 -29.54
C LEU A 467 -3.44 20.53 -30.48
N ALA A 468 -3.56 21.72 -31.09
CA ALA A 468 -4.53 21.94 -32.14
C ALA A 468 -4.27 20.96 -33.29
N PRO A 469 -5.31 20.25 -33.80
CA PRO A 469 -5.13 19.35 -34.92
C PRO A 469 -4.57 20.13 -36.11
N VAL A 470 -3.41 19.72 -36.60
CA VAL A 470 -2.80 20.34 -37.78
C VAL A 470 -3.74 20.08 -38.96
N LYS A 471 -4.50 21.10 -39.36
CA LYS A 471 -5.21 21.09 -40.65
C LYS A 471 -4.14 20.90 -41.72
N LEU A 472 -4.07 19.68 -42.25
CA LEU A 472 -3.06 19.29 -43.24
C LEU A 472 -3.16 20.23 -44.45
N SER A 473 -2.18 21.12 -44.60
CA SER A 473 -1.94 21.76 -45.87
C SER A 473 -1.50 20.69 -46.86
N LEU A 474 -1.87 20.84 -48.13
CA LEU A 474 -1.58 19.84 -49.17
C LEU A 474 -0.07 19.54 -49.28
N ALA A 475 0.76 20.55 -49.00
CA ALA A 475 2.22 20.44 -48.93
C ALA A 475 2.74 19.57 -47.75
N MET A 476 2.12 19.64 -46.57
CA MET A 476 2.49 18.78 -45.43
C MET A 476 2.21 17.30 -45.75
N ALA A 477 1.06 17.01 -46.35
CA ALA A 477 0.70 15.66 -46.77
C ALA A 477 1.67 15.11 -47.84
N ALA A 478 2.00 15.91 -48.86
CA ALA A 478 2.97 15.54 -49.88
C ALA A 478 4.37 15.26 -49.29
N SER A 479 4.83 16.08 -48.34
CA SER A 479 6.14 15.91 -47.68
C SER A 479 6.23 14.63 -46.83
N ALA A 480 5.16 14.27 -46.11
CA ALA A 480 5.10 13.02 -45.35
C ALA A 480 5.15 11.78 -46.26
N ILE A 481 4.52 11.83 -47.44
CA ILE A 481 4.56 10.76 -48.45
C ILE A 481 5.98 10.66 -49.04
N ALA A 482 6.59 11.78 -49.44
CA ALA A 482 7.93 11.82 -50.02
C ALA A 482 9.02 11.32 -49.06
N SER A 483 8.90 11.63 -47.77
CA SER A 483 9.84 11.19 -46.72
C SER A 483 9.57 9.79 -46.17
N ARG A 484 8.49 9.11 -46.60
CA ARG A 484 8.00 7.82 -46.07
C ARG A 484 7.80 7.77 -44.55
N SER A 485 7.74 8.92 -43.88
CA SER A 485 7.62 9.01 -42.41
C SER A 485 6.21 9.43 -42.02
N LEU A 486 5.44 8.47 -41.49
CA LEU A 486 4.10 8.71 -40.94
C LEU A 486 4.15 9.20 -39.47
N ALA A 487 5.34 9.31 -38.88
CA ALA A 487 5.52 9.76 -37.49
C ALA A 487 4.91 11.16 -37.18
N PRO A 488 4.97 12.17 -38.09
CA PRO A 488 4.33 13.46 -37.85
C PRO A 488 2.78 13.44 -37.84
N LEU A 489 2.17 12.33 -38.27
CA LEU A 489 0.72 12.25 -38.52
C LEU A 489 -0.09 11.66 -37.36
N LYS A 490 0.56 11.11 -36.32
CA LYS A 490 -0.10 10.66 -35.09
C LYS A 490 0.11 11.65 -33.95
N MET A 491 -0.83 12.59 -33.81
CA MET A 491 -1.07 13.25 -32.53
C MET A 491 -1.74 12.25 -31.56
N ASP A 492 -0.94 11.35 -30.97
CA ASP A 492 -1.39 10.47 -29.88
C ASP A 492 -1.48 11.28 -28.56
N THR A 493 -2.49 12.14 -28.51
CA THR A 493 -2.79 13.01 -27.39
C THR A 493 -3.74 12.31 -26.42
N ARG A 494 -3.48 12.44 -25.12
CA ARG A 494 -4.28 11.82 -24.06
C ARG A 494 -4.61 12.83 -22.99
N HIS A 495 -5.75 12.65 -22.31
CA HIS A 495 -6.06 13.39 -21.10
C HIS A 495 -5.31 12.78 -19.92
N CYS A 496 -4.68 13.61 -19.10
CA CYS A 496 -4.04 13.18 -17.85
C CYS A 496 -5.10 12.86 -16.80
N TYR A 497 -5.06 11.65 -16.24
CA TYR A 497 -5.96 11.17 -15.19
C TYR A 497 -6.07 12.10 -13.96
N LEU A 498 -4.94 12.73 -13.57
CA LEU A 498 -4.87 13.56 -12.36
C LEU A 498 -5.24 15.04 -12.55
N CYS A 499 -5.00 15.63 -13.72
CA CYS A 499 -5.25 17.07 -13.97
C CYS A 499 -6.20 17.37 -15.14
N GLY A 500 -6.71 16.33 -15.80
CA GLY A 500 -7.66 16.41 -16.91
C GLY A 500 -7.10 16.94 -18.24
N TYR A 501 -6.04 17.74 -18.22
CA TYR A 501 -5.49 18.36 -19.42
C TYR A 501 -5.05 17.35 -20.49
N LEU A 502 -5.29 17.72 -21.74
CA LEU A 502 -4.76 17.04 -22.92
C LEU A 502 -3.25 17.28 -23.02
N VAL A 503 -2.48 16.23 -23.29
CA VAL A 503 -1.02 16.25 -23.37
C VAL A 503 -0.53 15.47 -24.60
N CYS A 504 0.57 15.93 -25.21
CA CYS A 504 1.17 15.24 -26.36
C CYS A 504 1.90 13.96 -25.96
N VAL A 505 2.14 13.09 -26.94
CA VAL A 505 2.82 11.79 -26.79
C VAL A 505 4.13 11.87 -25.99
N ASP A 506 4.98 12.89 -26.21
CA ASP A 506 6.24 13.07 -25.46
C ASP A 506 6.08 13.56 -24.01
N CYS A 507 4.84 13.73 -23.53
CA CYS A 507 4.53 14.37 -22.24
C CYS A 507 3.49 13.60 -21.41
N TRP A 508 3.14 12.37 -21.80
CA TRP A 508 2.39 11.43 -20.97
C TRP A 508 3.10 10.09 -20.85
N THR A 509 2.91 9.42 -19.72
CA THR A 509 3.29 8.03 -19.50
C THR A 509 2.07 7.23 -19.09
N ALA A 510 2.07 5.94 -19.44
CA ALA A 510 1.15 4.99 -18.82
C ALA A 510 1.76 4.55 -17.49
N GLU A 511 1.01 4.68 -16.41
CA GLU A 511 1.41 4.26 -15.06
C GLU A 511 0.38 3.24 -14.54
N GLU A 512 0.80 2.33 -13.65
CA GLU A 512 -0.15 1.55 -12.87
C GLU A 512 -0.63 2.37 -11.66
N MET A 513 -1.88 2.16 -11.28
CA MET A 513 -2.50 2.68 -10.06
C MET A 513 -3.19 1.55 -9.30
N GLU A 514 -3.03 1.50 -7.98
CA GLU A 514 -3.77 0.58 -7.12
C GLU A 514 -5.02 1.27 -6.55
N THR A 515 -6.18 0.62 -6.61
CA THR A 515 -7.41 1.12 -6.01
C THR A 515 -7.52 0.76 -4.53
N MET A 516 -8.43 1.42 -3.81
CA MET A 516 -8.89 1.03 -2.45
C MET A 516 -9.30 -0.45 -2.32
N THR A 517 -9.64 -1.09 -3.44
CA THR A 517 -10.08 -2.49 -3.53
C THR A 517 -8.97 -3.45 -3.97
N GLY A 518 -7.70 -3.01 -3.95
CA GLY A 518 -6.53 -3.80 -4.34
C GLY A 518 -6.46 -4.13 -5.84
N ARG A 519 -7.34 -3.54 -6.67
CA ARG A 519 -7.32 -3.73 -8.13
C ARG A 519 -6.28 -2.80 -8.74
N VAL A 520 -5.70 -3.24 -9.84
CA VAL A 520 -4.74 -2.44 -10.61
C VAL A 520 -5.44 -1.87 -11.84
N ALA A 521 -5.27 -0.56 -12.06
CA ALA A 521 -5.73 0.14 -13.25
C ALA A 521 -4.55 0.80 -13.97
N ALA A 522 -4.53 0.73 -15.30
CA ALA A 522 -3.61 1.53 -16.09
C ALA A 522 -4.18 2.95 -16.25
N ILE A 523 -3.43 3.96 -15.83
CA ILE A 523 -3.79 5.37 -15.94
C ILE A 523 -2.80 6.11 -16.84
N VAL A 524 -3.26 7.19 -17.49
CA VAL A 524 -2.37 8.08 -18.23
C VAL A 524 -2.04 9.28 -17.35
N VAL A 525 -0.76 9.54 -17.11
CA VAL A 525 -0.30 10.65 -16.27
C VAL A 525 0.64 11.54 -17.08
N CYS A 526 0.50 12.87 -16.98
CA CYS A 526 1.44 13.79 -17.61
C CYS A 526 2.74 13.89 -16.81
N THR A 527 3.84 14.20 -17.49
CA THR A 527 5.17 14.29 -16.86
C THR A 527 5.24 15.22 -15.65
N ARG A 528 4.45 16.32 -15.66
CA ARG A 528 4.31 17.22 -14.51
C ARG A 528 3.61 16.56 -13.32
N CYS A 529 2.45 15.95 -13.52
CA CYS A 529 1.72 15.28 -12.42
C CYS A 529 2.48 14.06 -11.89
N ARG A 530 3.17 13.31 -12.76
CA ARG A 530 4.06 12.23 -12.32
C ARG A 530 5.20 12.77 -11.45
N ALA A 531 5.89 13.83 -11.87
CA ALA A 531 6.96 14.43 -11.07
C ALA A 531 6.46 14.94 -9.71
N CYS A 532 5.23 15.49 -9.62
CA CYS A 532 4.62 15.84 -8.33
C CYS A 532 4.39 14.61 -7.43
N VAL A 533 3.88 13.49 -7.97
CA VAL A 533 3.66 12.24 -7.22
C VAL A 533 4.97 11.57 -6.82
N GLU A 534 6.03 11.66 -7.63
CA GLU A 534 7.36 11.16 -7.27
C GLU A 534 8.07 12.05 -6.23
N ALA A 535 7.71 13.34 -6.12
CA ALA A 535 8.34 14.30 -5.20
C ALA A 535 7.58 14.57 -3.88
N CYS A 536 6.32 14.15 -3.76
CA CYS A 536 5.52 14.31 -2.54
C CYS A 536 5.98 13.36 -1.41
N ASP A 537 5.75 13.75 -0.16
CA ASP A 537 5.90 12.90 1.02
C ASP A 537 4.58 12.16 1.31
N TYR A 538 4.70 10.90 1.73
CA TYR A 538 3.59 9.99 2.03
C TYR A 538 3.78 9.30 3.39
N SER A 539 4.74 9.74 4.21
CA SER A 539 4.98 9.28 5.59
C SER A 539 3.69 9.19 6.42
N GLU A 540 2.96 10.30 6.57
CA GLU A 540 1.70 10.34 7.32
C GLU A 540 0.52 9.63 6.62
N VAL A 541 0.62 9.33 5.32
CA VAL A 541 -0.42 8.58 4.58
C VAL A 541 -0.27 7.06 4.77
N CYS A 542 0.93 6.59 5.09
CA CYS A 542 1.24 5.18 5.33
C CYS A 542 1.58 4.88 6.80
N ALA A 543 1.44 5.86 7.69
CA ALA A 543 1.58 5.67 9.13
C ALA A 543 0.46 4.76 9.67
N PRO A 544 0.73 3.90 10.67
CA PRO A 544 -0.32 3.17 11.36
C PRO A 544 -1.07 4.10 12.31
N ASP A 545 -2.27 4.52 11.92
CA ASP A 545 -3.26 5.09 12.84
C ASP A 545 -3.61 4.07 13.94
N GLN A 546 -4.07 4.56 15.10
CA GLN A 546 -4.51 3.71 16.23
C GLN A 546 -5.90 3.06 16.02
N ASP A 547 -6.55 3.32 14.89
CA ASP A 547 -7.79 2.67 14.43
C ASP A 547 -7.45 1.76 13.24
N ASP A 548 -7.84 0.48 13.28
CA ASP A 548 -7.35 -0.59 12.37
C ASP A 548 -7.54 -0.36 10.85
N ASN A 549 -8.38 0.60 10.45
CA ASN A 549 -8.63 0.93 9.04
C ASN A 549 -7.39 1.55 8.37
N HIS A 550 -6.56 0.73 7.72
CA HIS A 550 -5.48 1.23 6.86
C HIS A 550 -6.07 1.96 5.63
N HIS A 551 -5.99 3.28 5.63
CA HIS A 551 -6.66 4.19 4.68
C HIS A 551 -6.04 4.21 3.27
N ARG A 552 -6.11 3.09 2.52
CA ARG A 552 -5.54 2.93 1.16
C ARG A 552 -6.24 3.71 0.03
N GLY A 553 -6.36 5.04 0.12
CA GLY A 553 -6.82 5.84 -1.02
C GLY A 553 -7.59 7.11 -0.65
N PRO A 554 -8.41 7.65 -1.59
CA PRO A 554 -9.18 8.85 -1.35
C PRO A 554 -10.28 8.66 -0.30
N VAL A 555 -10.71 9.79 0.27
CA VAL A 555 -11.62 9.94 1.41
C VAL A 555 -12.83 9.01 1.38
N ARG A 556 -13.12 8.37 2.53
CA ARG A 556 -14.31 7.53 2.70
C ARG A 556 -15.35 8.16 3.63
N VAL A 557 -16.62 7.99 3.26
CA VAL A 557 -17.75 8.17 4.18
C VAL A 557 -18.07 6.82 4.82
N VAL A 558 -18.09 6.76 6.15
CA VAL A 558 -18.26 5.52 6.93
C VAL A 558 -19.51 5.53 7.78
N ALA A 559 -19.95 4.38 8.28
CA ALA A 559 -21.04 4.32 9.26
C ALA A 559 -20.65 5.01 10.58
N ASP A 560 -21.65 5.46 11.34
CA ASP A 560 -21.41 6.05 12.66
C ASP A 560 -21.09 4.98 13.71
N ARG A 561 -20.07 5.24 14.54
CA ARG A 561 -19.91 4.54 15.82
C ARG A 561 -21.03 5.01 16.77
N SER A 562 -21.40 4.16 17.73
CA SER A 562 -22.71 4.15 18.41
C SER A 562 -23.20 5.50 19.03
N PRO A 563 -24.52 5.72 19.15
CA PRO A 563 -25.13 7.07 19.10
C PRO A 563 -25.08 7.88 20.41
N ARG A 564 -23.92 7.96 21.07
CA ARG A 564 -23.74 8.71 22.33
C ARG A 564 -22.93 10.01 22.24
N SER A 565 -22.43 10.38 21.04
CA SER A 565 -21.83 11.71 20.83
C SER A 565 -22.92 12.74 20.45
N ASN A 566 -23.50 13.40 21.46
CA ASN A 566 -24.62 14.32 21.27
C ASN A 566 -24.14 15.72 20.82
N THR A 567 -23.90 15.89 19.52
CA THR A 567 -23.37 17.13 18.90
C THR A 567 -24.37 18.29 18.79
N ALA A 568 -25.60 18.12 19.27
CA ALA A 568 -26.67 19.12 19.17
C ALA A 568 -26.39 20.50 19.84
N PRO A 569 -25.75 20.62 21.04
CA PRO A 569 -25.69 21.90 21.76
C PRO A 569 -24.99 23.02 20.99
N LEU A 570 -23.74 22.78 20.54
CA LEU A 570 -22.92 23.75 19.80
C LEU A 570 -23.59 24.27 18.52
N LEU A 571 -24.47 23.45 17.94
CA LEU A 571 -25.19 23.75 16.70
C LEU A 571 -26.38 24.69 16.96
N VAL A 572 -27.01 24.61 18.14
CA VAL A 572 -28.03 25.56 18.60
C VAL A 572 -27.37 26.91 18.92
N ASP A 573 -26.27 26.91 19.69
CA ASP A 573 -25.56 28.14 20.09
C ASP A 573 -25.09 28.96 18.87
N PHE A 574 -24.51 28.29 17.86
CA PHE A 574 -24.08 28.91 16.61
C PHE A 574 -25.25 29.53 15.82
N LEU A 575 -26.40 28.86 15.77
CA LEU A 575 -27.59 29.37 15.08
C LEU A 575 -28.23 30.55 15.84
N MET A 576 -28.26 30.51 17.18
CA MET A 576 -28.78 31.62 18.01
C MET A 576 -27.92 32.89 17.87
N ALA A 577 -26.59 32.74 17.87
CA ALA A 577 -25.66 33.85 17.60
C ALA A 577 -25.81 34.42 16.18
N SER A 578 -26.23 33.60 15.20
CA SER A 578 -26.42 34.00 13.80
C SER A 578 -27.81 34.57 13.47
N LEU A 579 -28.75 34.55 14.43
CA LEU A 579 -30.13 35.05 14.28
C LEU A 579 -30.38 36.38 15.01
N THR A 580 -29.35 36.93 15.66
CA THR A 580 -29.42 38.14 16.51
C THR A 580 -28.72 39.35 15.88
N GLN A 581 -28.45 39.33 14.57
CA GLN A 581 -27.93 40.43 13.73
C GLN A 581 -28.70 40.56 12.41
#